data_AF-A0A433UA47-F1
#
_entry.id   AF-A0A433UA47-F1
#
_cell.length_a   1.000
_cell.length_b   1.000
_cell.length_c   1.000
_cell.angle_alpha   90.00
_cell.angle_beta   90.00
_cell.angle_gamma   90.00
#
_symmetry.space_group_name_H-M   'P 1'
#
loop_
_entity.id
_entity.type
_entity.pdbx_description
1 polymer ?
#
loop_
_entity_poly.entity_id
_entity_poly.type
_entity_poly.pdbx_seq_one_letter_code
_entity_poly.pdbx_strand_id
1 'polypeptide(L)'
;MTCTGESPREDGVPTALLTTKNKAKIGTWNTRTLYETGRTAQLSTKLKTFNDNAGRPEHKYNVQCLIEKQKSEHFKIELRNKFSVLSLLPEETIEEQWLSLRETWKETCSTVLGKKIRKHMEWISTDTWTRITERKNLKHQINQPQGIEEKHTLQARYWEKNREVTKSARKDKRNYIEELTTEAEAVESERNMERLCNHQDSLGEEQKLQLPRQRHE
;
A
#
# COMPACT_ATOMS: atom_id res chain seq x y z
N MET A 1 52.88 -66.26 20.97
CA MET A 1 51.57 -66.35 21.64
C MET A 1 50.61 -65.55 20.77
N THR A 2 49.85 -66.16 19.86
CA THR A 2 48.64 -67.01 19.97
C THR A 2 47.53 -66.25 19.26
N CYS A 3 46.98 -66.88 18.23
CA CYS A 3 45.89 -66.43 17.39
C CYS A 3 44.56 -66.47 18.13
N THR A 4 43.68 -65.51 17.83
CA THR A 4 42.22 -65.53 18.03
C THR A 4 41.69 -64.27 17.34
N GLY A 5 40.71 -64.25 16.44
CA GLY A 5 39.80 -65.23 15.86
C GLY A 5 38.73 -64.37 15.17
N GLU A 6 38.59 -64.48 13.85
CA GLU A 6 37.52 -63.81 13.10
C GLU A 6 36.20 -64.57 13.29
N SER A 7 35.09 -63.85 13.44
CA SER A 7 33.73 -64.37 13.23
C SER A 7 32.84 -63.28 12.60
N PRO A 8 31.92 -63.61 11.68
CA PRO A 8 31.34 -62.66 10.74
C PRO A 8 29.85 -62.34 10.97
N ARG A 9 29.41 -61.29 10.26
CA ARG A 9 28.02 -60.84 9.95
C ARG A 9 27.46 -59.78 10.90
N GLU A 10 27.19 -58.60 10.36
CA GLU A 10 25.81 -58.20 9.99
C GLU A 10 25.89 -57.14 8.88
N ASP A 11 25.89 -57.59 7.63
CA ASP A 11 25.58 -56.70 6.51
C ASP A 11 24.09 -56.36 6.61
N GLY A 12 23.80 -55.11 6.97
CA GLY A 12 22.45 -54.55 6.93
C GLY A 12 21.83 -54.80 5.56
N VAL A 13 20.68 -55.47 5.57
CA VAL A 13 19.85 -55.82 4.41
C VAL A 13 19.81 -54.67 3.39
N PRO A 14 20.13 -54.90 2.10
CA PRO A 14 19.88 -53.89 1.09
C PRO A 14 18.37 -53.68 1.02
N THR A 15 17.91 -52.48 1.38
CA THR A 15 16.51 -52.09 1.16
C THR A 15 16.27 -52.11 -0.34
N ALA A 16 15.65 -53.18 -0.85
CA ALA A 16 15.38 -53.35 -2.25
C ALA A 16 14.30 -52.33 -2.67
N LEU A 17 14.73 -51.14 -3.10
CA LEU A 17 13.87 -50.05 -3.58
C LEU A 17 13.07 -50.43 -4.84
N LEU A 18 13.39 -51.56 -5.49
CA LEU A 18 12.74 -52.03 -6.70
C LEU A 18 12.41 -53.52 -6.55
N THR A 19 11.13 -53.81 -6.30
CA THR A 19 10.62 -55.19 -6.26
C THR A 19 10.27 -55.68 -7.66
N THR A 20 10.62 -56.93 -7.98
CA THR A 20 10.57 -57.54 -9.33
C THR A 20 9.16 -57.73 -9.90
N LYS A 21 8.11 -57.44 -9.12
CA LYS A 21 6.71 -57.66 -9.53
C LYS A 21 6.06 -56.44 -10.21
N ASN A 22 6.67 -55.26 -10.14
CA ASN A 22 6.10 -54.04 -10.69
C ASN A 22 6.93 -53.55 -11.88
N LYS A 23 6.31 -53.46 -13.06
CA LYS A 23 6.94 -52.81 -14.23
C LYS A 23 7.08 -51.31 -13.95
N ALA A 24 8.25 -50.87 -13.51
CA ALA A 24 8.57 -49.46 -13.40
C ALA A 24 8.91 -48.91 -14.79
N LYS A 25 8.11 -47.96 -15.29
CA LYS A 25 8.51 -47.15 -16.45
C LYS A 25 9.60 -46.19 -15.99
N ILE A 26 10.85 -46.56 -16.19
CA ILE A 26 12.00 -45.66 -16.04
C ILE A 26 12.02 -44.81 -17.30
N GLY A 27 11.32 -43.69 -17.27
CA GLY A 27 11.43 -42.67 -18.31
C GLY A 27 12.79 -41.99 -18.22
N THR A 28 13.39 -41.69 -19.37
CA THR A 28 14.58 -40.85 -19.46
C THR A 28 14.17 -39.42 -19.15
N TRP A 29 14.25 -39.02 -17.88
CA TRP A 29 14.08 -37.61 -17.52
C TRP A 29 15.32 -36.86 -17.97
N ASN A 30 15.14 -35.86 -18.84
CA ASN A 30 16.24 -35.01 -19.27
C ASN A 30 16.84 -34.32 -18.02
N THR A 31 18.13 -34.50 -17.78
CA THR A 31 18.84 -33.97 -16.60
C THR A 31 18.67 -32.45 -16.46
N ARG A 32 18.58 -31.75 -17.60
CA ARG A 32 18.26 -30.32 -17.65
C ARG A 32 16.87 -30.03 -17.10
N THR A 33 15.85 -30.76 -17.55
CA THR A 33 14.47 -30.57 -17.05
C THR A 33 14.35 -30.90 -15.56
N LEU A 34 15.06 -31.92 -15.07
CA LEU A 34 15.07 -32.26 -13.65
C LEU A 34 15.72 -31.13 -12.81
N TYR A 35 16.86 -30.61 -13.26
CA TYR A 35 17.55 -29.50 -12.63
C TYR A 35 16.70 -28.22 -12.61
N GLU A 36 16.07 -27.87 -13.73
CA GLU A 36 15.14 -26.73 -13.83
C GLU A 36 13.93 -26.89 -12.88
N THR A 37 13.36 -28.10 -12.75
CA THR A 37 12.25 -28.35 -11.81
C THR A 37 12.67 -28.22 -10.33
N GLY A 38 13.88 -28.65 -9.97
CA GLY A 38 14.40 -28.46 -8.61
C GLY A 38 14.67 -26.98 -8.30
N ARG A 39 15.25 -26.26 -9.25
CA ARG A 39 15.55 -24.83 -9.15
C ARG A 39 14.29 -23.97 -9.01
N THR A 40 13.28 -24.24 -9.83
CA THR A 40 11.97 -23.55 -9.76
C THR A 40 11.24 -23.86 -8.46
N ALA A 41 11.32 -25.09 -7.94
CA ALA A 41 10.78 -25.44 -6.63
C ALA A 41 11.46 -24.66 -5.49
N GLN A 42 12.78 -24.47 -5.55
CA GLN A 42 13.54 -23.69 -4.57
C GLN A 42 13.17 -22.21 -4.62
N LEU A 43 13.08 -21.60 -5.81
CA LEU A 43 12.64 -20.21 -5.98
C LEU A 43 11.20 -20.00 -5.52
N SER A 44 10.29 -20.92 -5.85
CA SER A 44 8.89 -20.90 -5.39
C SER A 44 8.78 -20.96 -3.87
N THR A 45 9.61 -21.80 -3.24
CA THR A 45 9.67 -21.91 -1.78
C THR A 45 10.15 -20.60 -1.18
N LYS A 46 11.22 -19.99 -1.72
CA LYS A 46 11.69 -18.66 -1.28
C LYS A 46 10.63 -17.59 -1.42
N LEU A 47 9.90 -17.55 -2.53
CA LEU A 47 8.86 -16.55 -2.76
C LEU A 47 7.70 -16.68 -1.74
N LYS A 48 7.34 -17.91 -1.37
CA LYS A 48 6.29 -18.18 -0.36
C LYS A 48 6.74 -17.87 1.06
N THR A 49 8.00 -18.17 1.40
CA THR A 49 8.54 -17.92 2.74
C THR A 49 9.06 -16.49 2.92
N PHE A 50 9.26 -15.77 1.82
CA PHE A 50 9.75 -14.41 1.85
C PHE A 50 8.77 -13.50 2.59
N ASN A 51 9.22 -13.01 3.73
CA ASN A 51 8.55 -11.99 4.51
C ASN A 51 9.56 -10.86 4.74
N ASP A 52 9.31 -9.69 4.16
CA ASP A 52 10.18 -8.51 4.26
C ASP A 52 10.03 -7.86 5.66
N ASN A 53 10.31 -8.64 6.71
CA ASN A 53 10.22 -8.22 8.11
C ASN A 53 11.38 -7.30 8.52
N ALA A 54 12.49 -7.33 7.79
CA ALA A 54 13.67 -6.51 8.04
C ALA A 54 13.47 -5.02 7.68
N GLY A 55 12.42 -4.70 6.91
CA GLY A 55 12.12 -3.34 6.50
C GLY A 55 10.66 -3.22 6.16
N ARG A 56 9.85 -2.69 7.09
CA ARG A 56 8.54 -2.13 6.72
C ARG A 56 8.78 -1.25 5.49
N PRO A 57 8.16 -1.53 4.33
CA PRO A 57 8.41 -0.75 3.11
C PRO A 57 8.26 0.74 3.43
N GLU A 58 9.21 1.56 2.97
CA GLU A 58 9.21 3.02 3.21
C GLU A 58 7.84 3.64 2.88
N HIS A 59 7.15 3.04 1.90
CA HIS A 59 5.83 3.43 1.44
C HIS A 59 5.06 2.22 0.89
N LYS A 60 3.73 2.34 0.81
CA LYS A 60 2.85 1.33 0.19
C LYS A 60 2.67 1.67 -1.30
N TYR A 61 2.51 0.69 -2.16
CA TYR A 61 2.16 0.92 -3.57
C TYR A 61 0.66 1.28 -3.72
N ASN A 62 0.33 2.02 -4.77
CA ASN A 62 -1.05 2.40 -5.07
C ASN A 62 -1.83 1.25 -5.74
N VAL A 63 -2.30 0.29 -4.95
CA VAL A 63 -3.09 -0.86 -5.43
C VAL A 63 -4.43 -0.43 -6.04
N GLN A 64 -4.94 0.76 -5.72
CA GLN A 64 -6.18 1.29 -6.33
C GLN A 64 -6.07 1.41 -7.85
N CYS A 65 -4.86 1.63 -8.38
CA CYS A 65 -4.60 1.68 -9.82
C CYS A 65 -4.94 0.36 -10.53
N LEU A 66 -4.94 -0.77 -9.83
CA LEU A 66 -5.24 -2.09 -10.39
C LEU A 66 -6.74 -2.37 -10.54
N ILE A 67 -7.60 -1.49 -10.02
CA ILE A 67 -9.05 -1.56 -10.26
C ILE A 67 -9.36 -1.25 -11.72
N GLU A 68 -8.58 -0.36 -12.32
CA GLU A 68 -8.70 -0.03 -13.74
C GLU A 68 -8.15 -1.19 -14.59
N LYS A 69 -9.02 -1.79 -15.40
CA LYS A 69 -8.68 -2.96 -16.23
C LYS A 69 -7.47 -2.69 -17.12
N GLN A 70 -7.40 -1.51 -17.75
CA GLN A 70 -6.29 -1.14 -18.64
C GLN A 70 -4.95 -1.11 -17.90
N LYS A 71 -4.89 -0.51 -16.70
CA LYS A 71 -3.67 -0.46 -15.89
C LYS A 71 -3.27 -1.83 -15.34
N SER A 72 -4.25 -2.65 -14.97
CA SER A 72 -4.01 -4.03 -14.54
C SER A 72 -3.36 -4.86 -15.67
N GLU A 73 -3.88 -4.76 -16.89
CA GLU A 73 -3.29 -5.46 -18.04
C GLU A 73 -1.90 -4.90 -18.40
N HIS A 74 -1.72 -3.59 -18.38
CA HIS A 74 -0.42 -2.96 -18.59
C HIS A 74 0.62 -3.46 -17.57
N PHE A 75 0.26 -3.52 -16.29
CA PHE A 75 1.13 -4.05 -15.23
C PHE A 75 1.52 -5.51 -15.50
N LYS A 76 0.56 -6.37 -15.89
CA LYS A 76 0.84 -7.78 -16.20
C LYS A 76 1.79 -7.93 -17.39
N ILE A 77 1.59 -7.13 -18.45
CA ILE A 77 2.42 -7.16 -19.65
C ILE A 77 3.84 -6.69 -19.33
N GLU A 78 3.99 -5.54 -18.67
CA GLU A 78 5.30 -5.01 -18.24
C GLU A 78 6.06 -6.02 -17.39
N LEU A 79 5.39 -6.57 -16.38
CA LEU A 79 5.99 -7.56 -15.49
C LEU A 79 6.42 -8.81 -16.25
N ARG A 80 5.57 -9.33 -17.14
CA ARG A 80 5.89 -10.49 -17.99
C ARG A 80 7.09 -10.19 -18.88
N ASN A 81 7.10 -9.03 -19.54
CA ASN A 81 8.18 -8.63 -20.44
C ASN A 81 9.52 -8.55 -19.70
N LYS A 82 9.55 -7.91 -18.51
CA LYS A 82 10.78 -7.83 -17.71
C LYS A 82 11.26 -9.20 -17.24
N PHE A 83 10.35 -10.09 -16.80
CA PHE A 83 10.73 -11.45 -16.43
C PHE A 83 11.18 -12.31 -17.62
N SER A 84 10.64 -12.09 -18.81
CA SER A 84 11.12 -12.75 -20.02
C SER A 84 12.58 -12.38 -20.32
N VAL A 85 12.97 -11.12 -20.13
CA VAL A 85 14.37 -10.68 -20.28
C VAL A 85 15.27 -11.33 -19.24
N LEU A 86 14.85 -11.38 -17.97
CA LEU A 86 15.63 -12.03 -16.90
C LEU A 86 15.85 -13.52 -17.15
N SER A 87 14.90 -14.20 -17.79
CA SER A 87 15.03 -15.63 -18.12
C SER A 87 16.07 -15.92 -19.19
N LEU A 88 16.50 -14.92 -19.98
CA LEU A 88 17.52 -15.06 -21.03
C LEU A 88 18.94 -14.85 -20.50
N LEU A 89 19.09 -14.37 -19.26
CA LEU A 89 20.39 -14.20 -18.64
C LEU A 89 21.00 -15.57 -18.27
N PRO A 90 22.34 -15.70 -18.35
CA PRO A 90 23.04 -16.95 -18.08
C PRO A 90 22.78 -17.47 -16.66
N GLU A 91 23.12 -18.75 -16.42
CA GLU A 91 22.85 -19.48 -15.18
C GLU A 91 23.59 -18.88 -13.97
N GLU A 92 22.98 -17.88 -13.34
CA GLU A 92 23.40 -17.29 -12.07
C GLU A 92 23.16 -18.26 -10.89
N THR A 93 23.58 -17.89 -9.68
CA THR A 93 23.26 -18.66 -8.47
C THR A 93 21.77 -18.47 -8.13
N ILE A 94 21.14 -19.41 -7.41
CA ILE A 94 19.73 -19.28 -6.97
C ILE A 94 19.50 -17.99 -6.15
N GLU A 95 20.50 -17.53 -5.41
CA GLU A 95 20.44 -16.25 -4.67
C GLU A 95 20.41 -15.02 -5.56
N GLU A 96 21.25 -15.00 -6.60
CA GLU A 96 21.34 -13.89 -7.55
C GLU A 96 20.06 -13.77 -8.38
N GLN A 97 19.52 -14.91 -8.84
CA GLN A 97 18.22 -14.95 -9.50
C GLN A 97 17.07 -14.50 -8.60
N TRP A 98 17.11 -14.87 -7.32
CA TRP A 98 16.11 -14.40 -6.37
C TRP A 98 16.20 -12.88 -6.18
N LEU A 99 17.42 -12.33 -6.09
CA LEU A 99 17.66 -10.90 -5.96
C LEU A 99 17.14 -10.14 -7.19
N SER A 100 17.47 -10.59 -8.39
CA SER A 100 17.05 -9.95 -9.65
C SER A 100 15.53 -10.01 -9.84
N LEU A 101 14.88 -11.12 -9.46
CA LEU A 101 13.42 -11.23 -9.44
C LEU A 101 12.78 -10.20 -8.48
N ARG A 102 13.35 -10.05 -7.29
CA ARG A 102 12.85 -9.09 -6.28
C ARG A 102 13.04 -7.65 -6.74
N GLU A 103 14.17 -7.31 -7.35
CA GLU A 103 14.46 -5.96 -7.83
C GLU A 103 13.57 -5.57 -9.01
N THR A 104 13.43 -6.43 -10.01
CA THR A 104 12.53 -6.21 -11.14
C THR A 104 11.06 -6.13 -10.71
N TRP A 105 10.63 -6.92 -9.72
CA TRP A 105 9.31 -6.79 -9.11
C TRP A 105 9.13 -5.42 -8.43
N LYS A 106 10.11 -4.96 -7.63
CA LYS A 106 10.05 -3.64 -6.99
C LYS A 106 10.05 -2.50 -8.00
N GLU A 107 10.84 -2.62 -9.06
CA GLU A 107 10.96 -1.62 -10.12
C GLU A 107 9.65 -1.51 -10.93
N THR A 108 9.05 -2.63 -11.32
CA THR A 108 7.74 -2.67 -12.00
C THR A 108 6.62 -2.11 -11.12
N CYS A 109 6.60 -2.45 -9.83
CA CYS A 109 5.66 -1.86 -8.89
C CYS A 109 5.85 -0.34 -8.76
N SER A 110 7.10 0.13 -8.70
CA SER A 110 7.40 1.56 -8.59
C SER A 110 7.06 2.35 -9.85
N THR A 111 7.28 1.77 -11.03
CA THR A 111 7.03 2.40 -12.33
C THR A 111 5.54 2.42 -12.70
N VAL A 112 4.82 1.31 -12.53
CA VAL A 112 3.42 1.19 -12.98
C VAL A 112 2.42 1.59 -11.89
N LEU A 113 2.62 1.12 -10.65
CA LEU A 113 1.68 1.41 -9.55
C LEU A 113 2.01 2.73 -8.86
N GLY A 114 3.30 3.03 -8.73
CA GLY A 114 3.78 4.21 -8.02
C GLY A 114 3.52 4.17 -6.51
N LYS A 115 4.00 5.20 -5.82
CA LYS A 115 3.84 5.33 -4.37
C LYS A 115 2.39 5.71 -4.03
N LYS A 116 1.80 5.07 -3.03
CA LYS A 116 0.50 5.48 -2.47
C LYS A 116 0.68 6.81 -1.75
N ILE A 117 0.25 7.88 -2.39
CA ILE A 117 0.24 9.22 -1.81
C ILE A 117 -0.90 9.28 -0.77
N ARG A 118 -0.57 9.76 0.42
CA ARG A 118 -1.59 10.15 1.41
C ARG A 118 -2.09 11.52 0.99
N LYS A 119 -3.35 11.61 0.58
CA LYS A 119 -3.98 12.91 0.36
C LYS A 119 -4.03 13.64 1.70
N HIS A 120 -3.60 14.90 1.70
CA HIS A 120 -3.80 15.78 2.84
C HIS A 120 -5.31 15.96 3.03
N MET A 121 -5.74 16.00 4.29
CA MET A 121 -7.14 16.30 4.60
C MET A 121 -7.43 17.74 4.18
N GLU A 122 -8.57 17.95 3.52
CA GLU A 122 -8.97 19.25 2.96
C GLU A 122 -9.09 20.35 4.02
N TRP A 123 -9.48 19.98 5.25
CA TRP A 123 -9.62 20.91 6.36
C TRP A 123 -8.29 21.35 7.01
N ILE A 124 -7.16 20.69 6.70
CA ILE A 124 -5.86 21.01 7.30
C ILE A 124 -5.09 21.95 6.38
N SER A 125 -4.76 23.14 6.87
CA SER A 125 -4.02 24.17 6.16
C SER A 125 -2.59 23.74 5.82
N THR A 126 -2.04 24.33 4.76
CA THR A 126 -0.64 24.13 4.35
C THR A 126 0.34 24.55 5.45
N ASP A 127 0.06 25.61 6.22
CA ASP A 127 0.88 26.04 7.37
C ASP A 127 0.90 24.98 8.48
N THR A 128 -0.23 24.31 8.74
CA THR A 128 -0.26 23.22 9.73
C THR A 128 0.56 22.03 9.26
N TRP A 129 0.58 21.75 7.95
CA TRP A 129 1.41 20.69 7.37
C TRP A 129 2.91 20.99 7.43
N THR A 130 3.34 22.23 7.21
CA THR A 130 4.76 22.62 7.36
C THR A 130 5.22 22.40 8.80
N ARG A 131 4.44 22.84 9.79
CA ARG A 131 4.71 22.62 11.23
C ARG A 131 4.78 21.14 11.59
N ILE A 132 3.88 20.30 11.04
CA ILE A 132 3.92 18.84 11.25
C ILE A 132 5.23 18.26 10.69
N THR A 133 5.69 18.76 9.56
CA THR A 133 6.93 18.30 8.89
C THR A 133 8.16 18.69 9.70
N GLU A 134 8.22 19.93 10.21
CA GLU A 134 9.27 20.37 11.14
C GLU A 134 9.33 19.51 12.40
N ARG A 135 8.17 19.24 13.01
CA ARG A 135 8.07 18.37 14.19
C ARG A 135 8.57 16.95 13.90
N LYS A 136 8.30 16.41 12.72
CA LYS A 136 8.81 15.10 12.29
C LYS A 136 10.32 15.11 12.14
N ASN A 137 10.89 16.16 11.57
CA ASN A 137 12.35 16.32 11.45
C ASN A 137 13.01 16.35 12.83
N LEU A 138 12.48 17.13 13.78
CA LEU A 138 12.97 17.15 15.17
C LEU A 138 12.87 15.77 15.82
N LYS A 139 11.78 15.04 15.59
CA LYS A 139 11.64 13.67 16.11
C LYS A 139 12.65 12.70 15.49
N HIS A 140 12.96 12.88 14.21
CA HIS A 140 13.98 12.09 13.53
C HIS A 140 15.37 12.36 14.12
N GLN A 141 15.72 13.63 14.34
CA GLN A 141 16.98 14.02 14.99
C GLN A 141 17.12 13.40 16.40
N ILE A 142 16.07 13.47 17.23
CA ILE A 142 16.05 12.84 18.57
C ILE A 142 16.30 11.32 18.53
N ASN A 143 15.93 10.65 17.44
CA ASN A 143 16.07 9.20 17.29
C ASN A 143 17.44 8.79 16.71
N GLN A 144 18.23 9.73 16.19
CA GLN A 144 19.62 9.47 15.79
C GLN A 144 20.51 9.31 17.04
N PRO A 145 21.66 8.64 16.97
CA PRO A 145 22.58 8.52 18.10
C PRO A 145 23.15 9.90 18.45
N GLN A 146 22.66 10.49 19.54
CA GLN A 146 23.06 11.81 20.04
C GLN A 146 23.43 11.74 21.53
N GLY A 147 24.30 12.66 21.95
CA GLY A 147 24.63 12.86 23.36
C GLY A 147 23.41 13.30 24.19
N ILE A 148 23.49 13.16 25.51
CA ILE A 148 22.36 13.41 26.43
C ILE A 148 21.88 14.87 26.37
N GLU A 149 22.79 15.84 26.33
CA GLU A 149 22.45 17.28 26.30
C GLU A 149 21.77 17.69 25.00
N GLU A 150 22.32 17.27 23.86
CA GLU A 150 21.75 17.54 22.53
C GLU A 150 20.33 16.97 22.42
N LYS A 151 20.15 15.73 22.91
CA LYS A 151 18.82 15.10 22.99
C LYS A 151 17.85 15.91 23.85
N HIS A 152 18.28 16.47 24.97
CA HIS A 152 17.43 17.29 25.84
C HIS A 152 17.01 18.60 25.16
N THR A 153 17.94 19.29 24.48
CA THR A 153 17.62 20.52 23.73
C THR A 153 16.64 20.26 22.58
N LEU A 154 16.83 19.16 21.84
CA LEU A 154 15.94 18.77 20.75
C LEU A 154 14.57 18.35 21.26
N GLN A 155 14.49 17.70 22.43
CA GLN A 155 13.22 17.40 23.09
C GLN A 155 12.47 18.69 23.44
N ALA A 156 13.14 19.70 23.99
CA ALA A 156 12.50 20.99 24.29
C ALA A 156 11.92 21.65 23.03
N ARG A 157 12.71 21.71 21.94
CA ARG A 157 12.24 22.21 20.63
C ARG A 157 11.08 21.38 20.06
N TYR A 158 11.14 20.06 20.21
CA TYR A 158 10.06 19.17 19.77
C TYR A 158 8.75 19.46 20.53
N TRP A 159 8.82 19.68 21.85
CA TRP A 159 7.65 20.00 22.66
C TRP A 159 7.01 21.32 22.27
N GLU A 160 7.82 22.35 22.01
CA GLU A 160 7.34 23.65 21.53
C GLU A 160 6.65 23.53 20.17
N LYS A 161 7.31 22.89 19.18
CA LYS A 161 6.68 22.62 17.87
C LYS A 161 5.42 21.76 18.00
N ASN A 162 5.41 20.75 18.88
CA ASN A 162 4.23 19.92 19.10
C ASN A 162 3.04 20.71 19.64
N ARG A 163 3.30 21.69 20.52
CA ARG A 163 2.29 22.62 21.01
C ARG A 163 1.73 23.48 19.88
N GLU A 164 2.57 24.01 19.01
CA GLU A 164 2.13 24.78 17.84
C GLU A 164 1.31 23.96 16.84
N VAL A 165 1.74 22.73 16.53
CA VAL A 165 0.99 21.80 15.68
C VAL A 165 -0.39 21.53 16.28
N THR A 166 -0.47 21.34 17.60
CA THR A 166 -1.76 21.11 18.27
C THR A 166 -2.67 22.35 18.21
N LYS A 167 -2.10 23.54 18.40
CA LYS A 167 -2.86 24.81 18.31
C LYS A 167 -3.38 25.08 16.89
N SER A 168 -2.52 24.93 15.89
CA SER A 168 -2.85 25.14 14.48
C SER A 168 -3.90 24.14 13.99
N ALA A 169 -3.72 22.84 14.26
CA ALA A 169 -4.73 21.83 13.92
C ALA A 169 -6.11 22.09 14.57
N ARG A 170 -6.15 22.62 15.80
CA ARG A 170 -7.42 23.03 16.44
C ARG A 170 -8.04 24.28 15.82
N LYS A 171 -7.22 25.20 15.30
CA LYS A 171 -7.70 26.39 14.59
C LYS A 171 -8.29 25.97 13.24
N ASP A 172 -7.53 25.22 12.45
CA ASP A 172 -7.96 24.69 11.16
C ASP A 172 -9.28 23.93 11.25
N LYS A 173 -9.41 23.05 12.26
CA LYS A 173 -10.66 22.33 12.51
C LYS A 173 -11.83 23.27 12.82
N ARG A 174 -11.61 24.34 13.59
CA ARG A 174 -12.67 25.31 13.90
C ARG A 174 -13.08 26.09 12.66
N ASN A 175 -12.12 26.59 11.89
CA ASN A 175 -12.37 27.30 10.65
C ASN A 175 -13.17 26.43 9.66
N TYR A 176 -12.78 25.17 9.49
CA TYR A 176 -13.50 24.25 8.61
C TYR A 176 -14.95 24.00 9.06
N ILE A 177 -15.19 23.90 10.38
CA ILE A 177 -16.56 23.77 10.90
C ILE A 177 -17.35 25.05 10.67
N GLU A 178 -16.73 26.21 10.87
CA GLU A 178 -17.34 27.53 10.66
C GLU A 178 -17.72 27.76 9.18
N GLU A 179 -16.83 27.39 8.25
CA GLU A 179 -17.10 27.38 6.81
C GLU A 179 -18.31 26.49 6.48
N LEU A 180 -18.34 25.25 6.99
CA LEU A 180 -19.50 24.36 6.78
C LEU A 180 -20.80 24.91 7.37
N THR A 181 -20.75 25.56 8.53
CA THR A 181 -21.95 26.15 9.14
C THR A 181 -22.45 27.36 8.36
N THR A 182 -21.54 28.22 7.90
CA THR A 182 -21.92 29.42 7.12
C THR A 182 -22.48 29.05 5.75
N GLU A 183 -21.95 28.01 5.10
CA GLU A 183 -22.54 27.47 3.86
C GLU A 183 -23.94 26.92 4.10
N ALA A 184 -24.17 26.18 5.19
CA ALA A 184 -25.48 25.66 5.53
C ALA A 184 -26.50 26.77 5.84
N GLU A 185 -26.07 27.81 6.57
CA GLU A 185 -26.90 28.99 6.86
C GLU A 185 -27.24 29.77 5.59
N ALA A 186 -26.27 29.95 4.69
CA ALA A 186 -26.50 30.60 3.39
C ALA A 186 -27.56 29.84 2.57
N VAL A 187 -27.43 28.51 2.45
CA VAL A 187 -28.40 27.67 1.73
C VAL A 187 -29.80 27.73 2.37
N GLU A 188 -29.92 27.76 3.70
CA GLU A 188 -31.23 27.90 4.35
C GLU A 188 -31.79 29.31 4.18
N SER A 189 -30.96 30.34 4.19
CA SER A 189 -31.39 31.73 3.96
C SER A 189 -31.92 31.92 2.53
N GLU A 190 -31.24 31.36 1.53
CA GLU A 190 -31.68 31.36 0.13
C GLU A 190 -33.01 30.62 -0.04
N ARG A 191 -33.11 29.41 0.54
CA ARG A 191 -34.37 28.65 0.56
C ARG A 191 -35.49 29.40 1.26
N ASN A 192 -35.19 30.10 2.35
CA ASN A 192 -36.19 30.89 3.07
C ASN A 192 -36.68 32.07 2.23
N MET A 193 -35.78 32.77 1.53
CA MET A 193 -36.15 33.84 0.58
C MET A 193 -37.04 33.30 -0.55
N GLU A 194 -36.69 32.16 -1.15
CA GLU A 194 -37.53 31.53 -2.17
C GLU A 194 -38.90 31.12 -1.62
N ARG A 195 -38.97 30.56 -0.41
CA ARG A 195 -40.23 30.23 0.26
C ARG A 195 -41.11 31.47 0.48
N LEU A 196 -40.53 32.58 0.91
CA LEU A 196 -41.26 33.83 1.13
C LEU A 196 -41.82 34.40 -0.18
N CYS A 197 -41.02 34.42 -1.25
CA CYS A 197 -41.48 34.87 -2.57
C CYS A 197 -42.65 34.03 -3.08
N ASN A 198 -42.51 32.69 -3.05
CA ASN A 198 -43.57 31.78 -3.49
C ASN A 198 -44.86 31.95 -2.68
N HIS A 199 -44.76 32.23 -1.38
CA HIS A 199 -45.93 32.46 -0.53
C HIS A 199 -46.62 33.79 -0.84
N GLN A 200 -45.85 34.85 -1.09
CA GLN A 200 -46.38 36.16 -1.45
C GLN A 200 -47.06 36.16 -2.82
N ASP A 201 -46.54 35.38 -3.78
CA ASP A 201 -47.17 35.15 -5.08
C ASP A 201 -48.51 34.41 -4.93
N SER A 202 -48.57 33.36 -4.09
CA SER A 202 -49.83 32.64 -3.83
C SER A 202 -50.90 33.52 -3.17
N LEU A 203 -50.53 34.39 -2.23
CA LEU A 203 -51.44 35.36 -1.61
C LEU A 203 -51.94 36.43 -2.60
N GLY A 204 -51.09 36.85 -3.53
CA GLY A 204 -51.47 37.77 -4.60
C GLY A 204 -52.49 37.19 -5.59
N GLU A 205 -52.41 35.89 -5.85
CA GLU A 205 -53.40 35.17 -6.67
C GLU A 205 -54.74 35.02 -5.94
N GLU A 206 -54.73 34.69 -4.65
CA GLU A 206 -55.95 34.58 -3.83
C GLU A 206 -56.70 35.91 -3.70
N GLN A 207 -56.00 37.03 -3.53
CA GLN A 207 -56.63 38.36 -3.44
C GLN A 207 -57.24 38.81 -4.78
N LYS A 208 -56.63 38.45 -5.92
CA LYS A 208 -57.20 38.72 -7.26
C LYS A 208 -58.49 37.96 -7.52
N LEU A 209 -58.67 36.79 -6.91
CA LEU A 209 -59.91 36.00 -6.99
C LEU A 209 -61.05 36.58 -6.15
N GLN A 210 -60.78 37.49 -5.21
CA GLN A 210 -61.76 38.08 -4.28
C GLN A 210 -62.27 39.47 -4.69
N LEU A 211 -61.66 40.14 -5.68
CA LEU A 211 -62.12 41.45 -6.15
C LEU A 211 -63.30 41.32 -7.14
N PRO A 212 -64.44 42.02 -6.92
CA PRO A 212 -65.60 41.91 -7.80
C PRO A 212 -65.28 42.51 -9.16
N ARG A 213 -65.49 41.74 -10.24
CA ARG A 213 -65.48 42.24 -11.61
C ARG A 213 -66.48 43.40 -11.72
N GLN A 214 -65.98 44.63 -11.68
CA GLN A 214 -66.76 45.81 -12.07
C GLN A 214 -67.12 45.60 -13.55
N ARG A 215 -68.39 45.23 -13.79
CA ARG A 215 -68.97 45.24 -15.13
C ARG A 215 -69.20 46.70 -15.50
N HIS A 216 -68.41 47.20 -16.43
CA HIS A 216 -68.70 48.47 -17.09
C HIS A 216 -69.93 48.27 -17.98
N GLU A 217 -70.98 49.04 -17.69
CA GLU A 217 -72.15 49.29 -18.55
C GLU A 217 -71.77 50.13 -19.77
#